data_AF-A0A3D0Y759-F1
#
_entry.id   AF-A0A3D0Y759-F1
#
_cell.length_a   1.000
_cell.length_b   1.000
_cell.length_c   1.000
_cell.angle_alpha   90.00
_cell.angle_beta   90.00
_cell.angle_gamma   90.00
#
_symmetry.space_group_name_H-M   'P 1'
#
loop_
_entity.id
_entity.type
_entity.pdbx_description
1 polymer ?
#
loop_
_entity_poly.entity_id
_entity_poly.type
_entity_poly.pdbx_seq_one_letter_code
_entity_poly.pdbx_strand_id
1 'polypeptide(L)'
;MQGCVLDDYSIKNDVQQLYKEYNIMSLNEKLYKKFVNVYKCVKNEITAENIREVYNELFTKYYHNEAVIKAAFIRQILFKSNNSITIFELNSGESRLDLCKVNGKSVAYEIKTELDTLDRLDKQVNDYQRLFDEVYVICPISKCQEVEKVIPLECGIYVYEEKNDKLIFKVYKNVQKSEKIDVEYQLSTITLEFLRKVVKDNSLTRGECIEICKKKYKKSTINTLYKRYLKIKYSDRWNFLKDNNEKILDIDYQWFFKNNISPTCIYK
;
A
#
# COMPACT_ATOMS: atom_id res chain seq x y z
N MET A 1 14.06 37.01 18.56
CA MET A 1 13.77 36.41 17.24
C MET A 1 15.08 35.96 16.63
N GLN A 2 15.43 34.68 16.80
CA GLN A 2 16.50 34.04 16.06
C GLN A 2 15.84 32.89 15.32
N GLY A 3 15.76 33.02 13.99
CA GLY A 3 15.24 31.97 13.13
C GLY A 3 16.19 30.80 13.18
N CYS A 4 15.71 29.67 13.70
CA CYS A 4 16.42 28.40 13.64
C CYS A 4 16.30 27.91 12.18
N VAL A 5 17.29 28.26 11.35
CA VAL A 5 17.45 27.63 10.04
C VAL A 5 18.16 26.30 10.33
N LEU A 6 17.38 25.24 10.43
CA LEU A 6 17.91 23.88 10.45
C LEU A 6 18.35 23.55 9.01
N ASP A 7 19.56 23.04 8.83
CA ASP A 7 20.01 22.53 7.54
C ASP A 7 19.18 21.28 7.13
N ASP A 8 19.08 21.02 5.82
CA ASP A 8 18.22 19.94 5.30
C ASP A 8 18.61 18.54 5.83
N TYR A 9 19.87 18.34 6.23
CA TYR A 9 20.35 17.05 6.75
C TYR A 9 19.90 16.80 8.19
N SER A 10 19.99 17.81 9.07
CA SER A 10 19.45 17.76 10.43
C SER A 10 17.95 17.50 10.40
N ILE A 11 17.23 18.16 9.49
CA ILE A 11 15.77 18.00 9.34
C ILE A 11 15.40 16.55 9.02
N LYS A 12 16.11 15.87 8.10
CA LYS A 12 15.78 14.47 7.76
C LYS A 12 15.91 13.52 8.96
N ASN A 13 16.95 13.67 9.77
CA ASN A 13 17.14 12.82 10.96
C ASN A 13 16.06 13.08 12.02
N ASP A 14 15.72 14.34 12.26
CA ASP A 14 14.66 14.73 13.19
C ASP A 14 13.30 14.20 12.75
N VAL A 15 12.97 14.32 11.45
CA VAL A 15 11.72 13.80 10.88
C VAL A 15 11.66 12.27 10.96
N GLN A 16 12.77 11.56 10.73
CA GLN A 16 12.83 10.12 10.92
C GLN A 16 12.59 9.70 12.37
N GLN A 17 13.15 10.44 13.34
CA GLN A 17 12.89 10.20 14.76
C GLN A 17 11.41 10.41 15.08
N LEU A 18 10.83 11.52 14.62
CA LEU A 18 9.40 11.81 14.81
C LEU A 18 8.51 10.72 14.22
N TYR A 19 8.87 10.19 13.04
CA TYR A 19 8.13 9.08 12.42
C TYR A 19 8.17 7.82 13.27
N LYS A 20 9.35 7.45 13.80
CA LYS A 20 9.50 6.27 14.69
C LYS A 20 8.67 6.40 15.96
N GLU A 21 8.52 7.62 16.47
CA GLU A 21 7.75 7.89 17.67
C GLU A 21 6.26 8.18 17.41
N TYR A 22 5.87 8.37 16.14
CA TYR A 22 4.50 8.66 15.77
C TYR A 22 3.61 7.44 16.06
N ASN A 23 2.50 7.69 16.74
CA ASN A 23 1.49 6.68 16.97
C ASN A 23 0.14 7.37 16.87
N ILE A 24 -0.64 6.93 15.89
CA ILE A 24 -1.97 7.45 15.58
C ILE A 24 -2.91 7.48 16.80
N MET A 25 -2.77 6.54 17.74
CA MET A 25 -3.57 6.44 18.96
C MET A 25 -3.12 7.39 20.08
N SER A 26 -2.02 8.12 19.92
CA SER A 26 -1.55 9.09 20.90
C SER A 26 -2.43 10.33 20.88
N LEU A 27 -2.77 10.87 22.05
CA LEU A 27 -3.41 12.18 22.14
C LEU A 27 -2.52 13.27 21.52
N ASN A 28 -3.15 14.28 20.94
CA ASN A 28 -2.52 15.46 20.38
C ASN A 28 -1.47 16.10 21.32
N GLU A 29 -1.81 16.29 22.59
CA GLU A 29 -0.89 16.80 23.62
C GLU A 29 0.39 15.96 23.78
N LYS A 30 0.27 14.64 23.64
CA LYS A 30 1.42 13.74 23.74
C LYS A 30 2.32 13.84 22.51
N LEU A 31 1.71 13.96 21.31
CA LEU A 31 2.45 14.17 20.07
C LEU A 31 3.16 15.53 20.08
N TYR A 32 2.49 16.58 20.55
CA TYR A 32 3.06 17.93 20.65
C TYR A 32 4.27 17.97 21.58
N LYS A 33 4.19 17.33 22.76
CA LYS A 33 5.35 17.23 23.67
C LYS A 33 6.55 16.53 23.03
N LYS A 34 6.32 15.44 22.28
CA LYS A 34 7.39 14.76 21.53
C LYS A 34 8.01 15.68 20.48
N PHE A 35 7.18 16.39 19.75
CA PHE A 35 7.62 17.36 18.74
C PHE A 35 8.53 18.44 19.32
N VAL A 36 8.09 19.08 20.41
CA VAL A 36 8.87 20.10 21.13
C VAL A 36 10.20 19.54 21.62
N ASN A 37 10.24 18.29 22.08
CA ASN A 37 11.48 17.66 22.54
C ASN A 37 12.51 17.48 21.42
N VAL A 38 12.06 17.18 20.19
CA VAL A 38 12.95 17.04 19.03
C VAL A 38 13.44 18.40 18.54
N TYR A 39 12.52 19.33 18.25
CA TYR A 39 12.88 20.62 17.64
C TYR A 39 13.38 21.69 18.61
N LYS A 40 13.13 21.54 19.92
CA LYS A 40 13.48 22.43 21.06
C LYS A 40 12.92 23.86 21.00
N CYS A 41 12.76 24.43 19.81
CA CYS A 41 12.14 25.71 19.53
C CYS A 41 11.07 25.51 18.46
N VAL A 42 9.84 25.93 18.76
CA VAL A 42 8.67 25.68 17.93
C VAL A 42 8.04 27.02 17.55
N LYS A 43 7.63 27.17 16.29
CA LYS A 43 6.91 28.36 15.82
C LYS A 43 5.56 28.46 16.52
N ASN A 44 5.13 29.67 16.86
CA ASN A 44 3.86 29.92 17.57
C ASN A 44 2.60 29.38 16.86
N GLU A 45 2.68 29.14 15.55
CA GLU A 45 1.59 28.59 14.73
C GLU A 45 1.38 27.08 14.93
N ILE A 46 2.38 26.37 15.47
CA ILE A 46 2.28 24.94 15.74
C ILE A 46 1.71 24.76 17.15
N THR A 47 0.57 24.08 17.24
CA THR A 47 -0.15 23.84 18.47
C THR A 47 -0.39 22.35 18.66
N ALA A 48 -0.90 21.93 19.82
CA ALA A 48 -1.36 20.55 19.98
C ALA A 48 -2.51 20.21 19.03
N GLU A 49 -3.38 21.18 18.72
CA GLU A 49 -4.56 20.96 17.87
C GLU A 49 -4.20 20.57 16.44
N ASN A 50 -3.17 21.19 15.84
CA ASN A 50 -2.75 20.95 14.45
C ASN A 50 -1.52 20.03 14.33
N ILE A 51 -1.11 19.38 15.42
CA ILE A 51 0.18 18.69 15.45
C ILE A 51 0.24 17.53 14.45
N ARG A 52 -0.88 16.86 14.18
CA ARG A 52 -0.91 15.70 13.26
C ARG A 52 -0.72 16.12 11.82
N GLU A 53 -1.28 17.28 11.45
CA GLU A 53 -1.11 17.93 10.16
C GLU A 53 0.37 18.30 9.98
N VAL A 54 1.00 18.88 11.01
CA VAL A 54 2.43 19.20 10.99
C VAL A 54 3.28 17.94 10.80
N TYR A 55 3.00 16.86 11.52
CA TYR A 55 3.68 15.57 11.33
C TYR A 55 3.53 15.07 9.88
N ASN A 56 2.32 15.12 9.32
CA ASN A 56 2.06 14.68 7.96
C ASN A 56 2.79 15.51 6.91
N GLU A 57 2.81 16.83 7.06
CA GLU A 57 3.55 17.74 6.18
C GLU A 57 5.05 17.41 6.20
N LEU A 58 5.62 17.27 7.39
CA LEU A 58 7.04 16.95 7.55
C LEU A 58 7.39 15.58 6.97
N PHE A 59 6.60 14.55 7.23
CA PHE A 59 6.82 13.21 6.67
C PHE A 59 6.74 13.22 5.15
N THR A 60 5.72 13.88 4.61
CA THR A 60 5.52 13.97 3.16
C THR A 60 6.66 14.70 2.47
N LYS A 61 7.22 15.73 3.11
CA LYS A 61 8.27 16.56 2.53
C LYS A 61 9.68 16.00 2.71
N TYR A 62 9.99 15.41 3.86
CA TYR A 62 11.38 15.08 4.21
C TYR A 62 11.64 13.59 4.42
N TYR A 63 10.60 12.75 4.47
CA TYR A 63 10.76 11.31 4.73
C TYR A 63 9.88 10.42 3.86
N HIS A 64 10.32 10.19 2.61
CA HIS A 64 9.67 9.34 1.62
C HIS A 64 9.82 7.84 1.91
N ASN A 65 9.35 7.42 3.07
CA ASN A 65 9.24 6.01 3.39
C ASN A 65 8.06 5.35 2.64
N GLU A 66 7.94 4.05 2.82
CA GLU A 66 6.90 3.24 2.18
C GLU A 66 5.48 3.77 2.45
N ALA A 67 5.17 4.24 3.67
CA ALA A 67 3.83 4.76 4.00
C ALA A 67 3.50 6.04 3.23
N VAL A 68 4.46 6.98 3.13
CA VAL A 68 4.32 8.22 2.36
C VAL A 68 4.16 7.91 0.87
N ILE A 69 4.97 7.00 0.33
CA ILE A 69 4.88 6.59 -1.08
C ILE A 69 3.52 5.92 -1.37
N LYS A 70 3.07 5.00 -0.50
CA LYS A 70 1.75 4.36 -0.59
C LYS A 70 0.64 5.41 -0.64
N ALA A 71 0.63 6.33 0.31
CA ALA A 71 -0.41 7.35 0.42
C ALA A 71 -0.44 8.27 -0.80
N ALA A 72 0.74 8.74 -1.24
CA ALA A 72 0.86 9.58 -2.42
C ALA A 72 0.38 8.86 -3.69
N PHE A 73 0.75 7.59 -3.87
CA PHE A 73 0.32 6.76 -5.00
C PHE A 73 -1.20 6.54 -4.99
N ILE A 74 -1.77 6.25 -3.81
CA ILE A 74 -3.21 6.09 -3.64
C ILE A 74 -3.95 7.35 -4.04
N ARG A 75 -3.55 8.50 -3.50
CA ARG A 75 -4.21 9.79 -3.73
C ARG A 75 -4.15 10.21 -5.19
N GLN A 76 -3.00 10.02 -5.84
CA GLN A 76 -2.79 10.49 -7.21
C GLN A 76 -3.37 9.56 -8.27
N ILE A 77 -3.38 8.24 -8.02
CA ILE A 77 -3.67 7.22 -9.03
C ILE A 77 -4.85 6.34 -8.62
N LEU A 78 -4.84 5.75 -7.42
CA LEU A 78 -5.81 4.70 -7.08
C LEU A 78 -7.20 5.23 -6.73
N PHE A 79 -7.32 6.36 -6.02
CA PHE A 79 -8.61 6.98 -5.72
C PHE A 79 -9.37 7.45 -6.97
N LYS A 80 -8.65 7.82 -8.04
CA LYS A 80 -9.24 8.24 -9.32
C LYS A 80 -9.88 7.09 -10.10
N SER A 81 -9.67 5.84 -9.69
CA SER A 81 -10.20 4.68 -10.38
C SER A 81 -11.62 4.34 -9.90
N ASN A 82 -12.59 4.46 -10.80
CA ASN A 82 -13.97 4.03 -10.57
C ASN A 82 -14.09 2.50 -10.47
N ASN A 83 -15.06 2.01 -9.70
CA ASN A 83 -15.40 0.58 -9.52
C ASN A 83 -14.21 -0.33 -9.13
N SER A 84 -13.22 0.25 -8.47
CA SER A 84 -12.02 -0.42 -8.02
C SER A 84 -11.97 -0.54 -6.50
N ILE A 85 -11.34 -1.62 -6.03
CA ILE A 85 -10.86 -1.70 -4.64
C ILE A 85 -9.34 -1.64 -4.62
N THR A 86 -8.77 -1.10 -3.55
CA THR A 86 -7.35 -1.22 -3.22
C THR A 86 -7.20 -1.90 -1.88
N ILE A 87 -6.27 -2.84 -1.79
CA ILE A 87 -5.99 -3.65 -0.61
C ILE A 87 -4.56 -3.36 -0.16
N PHE A 88 -4.38 -3.02 1.11
CA PHE A 88 -3.06 -2.88 1.70
C PHE A 88 -2.52 -4.23 2.20
N GLU A 89 -1.22 -4.44 1.98
CA GLU A 89 -0.42 -5.49 2.60
C GLU A 89 -1.03 -6.90 2.49
N LEU A 90 -1.34 -7.32 1.26
CA LEU A 90 -2.00 -8.59 0.96
C LEU A 90 -0.99 -9.73 0.88
N ASN A 91 -1.19 -10.77 1.70
CA ASN A 91 -0.36 -11.97 1.66
C ASN A 91 -0.55 -12.71 0.33
N SER A 92 0.56 -13.15 -0.25
CA SER A 92 0.68 -13.88 -1.52
C SER A 92 1.68 -15.02 -1.35
N GLY A 93 1.25 -16.00 -0.56
CA GLY A 93 2.06 -17.09 0.00
C GLY A 93 3.12 -16.59 0.97
N GLU A 94 4.38 -16.79 0.64
CA GLU A 94 5.53 -16.38 1.48
C GLU A 94 5.89 -14.91 1.32
N SER A 95 5.33 -14.24 0.32
CA SER A 95 5.53 -12.82 0.06
C SER A 95 4.29 -12.02 0.47
N ARG A 96 4.47 -10.72 0.71
CA ARG A 96 3.41 -9.81 1.11
C ARG A 96 3.53 -8.55 0.28
N LEU A 97 2.58 -8.35 -0.63
CA LEU A 97 2.59 -7.21 -1.54
C LEU A 97 2.06 -5.95 -0.86
N ASP A 98 2.56 -4.79 -1.27
CA ASP A 98 2.22 -3.52 -0.65
C ASP A 98 0.79 -3.07 -0.93
N LEU A 99 0.40 -3.03 -2.21
CA LEU A 99 -0.93 -2.62 -2.65
C LEU A 99 -1.45 -3.55 -3.75
N CYS A 100 -2.69 -4.01 -3.63
CA CYS A 100 -3.39 -4.71 -4.71
C CYS A 100 -4.60 -3.90 -5.15
N LYS A 101 -4.70 -3.58 -6.44
CA LYS A 101 -5.88 -2.96 -7.05
C LYS A 101 -6.69 -4.01 -7.80
N VAL A 102 -8.01 -4.02 -7.62
CA VAL A 102 -8.90 -4.88 -8.41
C VAL A 102 -9.96 -4.04 -9.12
N ASN A 103 -9.87 -3.93 -10.44
CA ASN A 103 -10.83 -3.25 -11.31
C ASN A 103 -10.98 -3.96 -12.67
N GLY A 104 -11.70 -5.08 -12.69
CA GLY A 104 -11.77 -5.99 -13.85
C GLY A 104 -10.49 -6.83 -14.01
N LYS A 105 -9.33 -6.19 -13.87
CA LYS A 105 -8.02 -6.83 -13.67
C LYS A 105 -7.57 -6.72 -12.22
N SER A 106 -6.71 -7.64 -11.78
CA SER A 106 -5.99 -7.56 -10.51
C SER A 106 -4.54 -7.12 -10.76
N VAL A 107 -4.13 -6.06 -10.08
CA VAL A 107 -2.81 -5.45 -10.24
C VAL A 107 -2.11 -5.43 -8.89
N ALA A 108 -0.95 -6.07 -8.79
CA ALA A 108 -0.09 -5.99 -7.61
C ALA A 108 0.94 -4.87 -7.79
N TYR A 109 1.19 -4.12 -6.72
CA TYR A 109 2.22 -3.12 -6.62
C TYR A 109 3.15 -3.47 -5.46
N GLU A 110 4.44 -3.52 -5.76
CA GLU A 110 5.53 -3.60 -4.79
C GLU A 110 6.26 -2.26 -4.75
N ILE A 111 6.48 -1.69 -3.58
CA ILE A 111 7.12 -0.39 -3.40
C ILE A 111 8.56 -0.61 -2.95
N LYS A 112 9.48 0.16 -3.54
CA LYS A 112 10.87 0.26 -3.09
C LYS A 112 11.22 1.73 -2.83
N THR A 113 11.81 1.96 -1.67
CA THR A 113 12.36 3.24 -1.23
C THR A 113 13.81 3.40 -1.70
N GLU A 114 14.35 4.60 -1.55
CA GLU A 114 15.78 4.87 -1.77
C GLU A 114 16.70 4.02 -0.88
N LEU A 115 16.22 3.53 0.26
CA LEU A 115 17.03 2.77 1.21
C LEU A 115 16.89 1.24 1.07
N ASP A 116 15.87 0.76 0.34
CA ASP A 116 15.63 -0.69 0.21
C ASP A 116 16.68 -1.41 -0.65
N THR A 117 17.09 -2.61 -0.24
CA THR A 117 17.81 -3.53 -1.12
C THR A 117 16.85 -4.23 -2.08
N LEU A 118 17.39 -4.72 -3.20
CA LEU A 118 16.60 -5.42 -4.23
C LEU A 118 16.68 -6.95 -4.11
N ASP A 119 17.37 -7.48 -3.10
CA ASP A 119 17.71 -8.91 -2.98
C ASP A 119 16.48 -9.83 -2.98
N ARG A 120 15.35 -9.34 -2.48
CA ARG A 120 14.08 -10.09 -2.41
C ARG A 120 13.14 -9.80 -3.58
N LEU A 121 13.46 -8.80 -4.41
CA LEU A 121 12.50 -8.26 -5.38
C LEU A 121 12.10 -9.31 -6.42
N ASP A 122 13.06 -10.04 -6.99
CA ASP A 122 12.79 -11.08 -7.99
C ASP A 122 11.84 -12.16 -7.45
N LYS A 123 12.09 -12.68 -6.23
CA LYS A 123 11.18 -13.64 -5.57
C LYS A 123 9.78 -13.05 -5.39
N GLN A 124 9.69 -11.82 -4.87
CA GLN A 124 8.42 -11.15 -4.61
C GLN A 124 7.59 -11.01 -5.89
N VAL A 125 8.17 -10.47 -6.97
CA VAL A 125 7.41 -10.26 -8.22
C VAL A 125 7.03 -11.56 -8.90
N ASN A 126 7.86 -12.62 -8.83
CA ASN A 126 7.50 -13.93 -9.36
C ASN A 126 6.35 -14.57 -8.55
N ASP A 127 6.35 -14.44 -7.22
CA ASP A 127 5.23 -14.89 -6.37
C ASP A 127 3.93 -14.15 -6.74
N TYR A 128 4.00 -12.85 -7.04
CA TYR A 128 2.84 -12.06 -7.44
C TYR A 128 2.33 -12.41 -8.84
N GLN A 129 3.22 -12.68 -9.80
CA GLN A 129 2.84 -13.06 -11.17
C GLN A 129 2.03 -14.37 -11.22
N ARG A 130 2.09 -15.20 -10.18
CA ARG A 130 1.26 -16.41 -10.03
C ARG A 130 -0.18 -16.11 -9.60
N LEU A 131 -0.47 -14.94 -9.05
CA LEU A 131 -1.78 -14.60 -8.49
C LEU A 131 -2.50 -13.45 -9.21
N PHE A 132 -1.75 -12.49 -9.77
CA PHE A 132 -2.29 -11.25 -10.29
C PHE A 132 -2.18 -11.16 -11.82
N ASP A 133 -3.12 -10.45 -12.46
CA ASP A 133 -3.09 -10.23 -13.90
C ASP A 133 -1.88 -9.39 -14.32
N GLU A 134 -1.51 -8.42 -13.47
CA GLU A 134 -0.44 -7.46 -13.72
C GLU A 134 0.37 -7.23 -12.43
N VAL A 135 1.67 -7.01 -12.58
CA VAL A 135 2.58 -6.71 -11.46
C VAL A 135 3.41 -5.49 -11.82
N TYR A 136 3.40 -4.49 -10.95
CA TYR A 136 4.21 -3.29 -11.05
C TYR A 136 5.16 -3.19 -9.86
N VAL A 137 6.36 -2.68 -10.12
CA VAL A 137 7.24 -2.15 -9.08
C VAL A 137 7.16 -0.61 -9.10
N ILE A 138 7.04 0.00 -7.94
CA ILE A 138 7.08 1.44 -7.73
C ILE A 138 8.42 1.76 -7.07
N CYS A 139 9.29 2.53 -7.73
CA CYS A 139 10.64 2.79 -7.25
C CYS A 139 11.08 4.24 -7.54
N PRO A 140 12.10 4.78 -6.85
CA PRO A 140 12.63 6.09 -7.20
C PRO A 140 13.31 6.00 -8.58
N ILE A 141 13.28 7.09 -9.36
CA ILE A 141 13.90 7.11 -10.70
C ILE A 141 15.37 6.67 -10.68
N SER A 142 16.09 6.99 -9.61
CA SER A 142 17.50 6.62 -9.40
C SER A 142 17.75 5.11 -9.36
N LYS A 143 16.76 4.31 -8.91
CA LYS A 143 16.87 2.84 -8.84
C LYS A 143 16.23 2.12 -10.03
N CYS A 144 15.63 2.86 -10.96
CA CYS A 144 14.82 2.26 -12.03
C CYS A 144 15.60 1.26 -12.88
N GLN A 145 16.84 1.57 -13.25
CA GLN A 145 17.67 0.69 -14.06
C GLN A 145 18.09 -0.59 -13.31
N GLU A 146 18.28 -0.51 -11.99
CA GLU A 146 18.61 -1.68 -11.17
C GLU A 146 17.39 -2.59 -11.01
N VAL A 147 16.23 -1.98 -10.75
CA VAL A 147 14.93 -2.69 -10.69
C VAL A 147 14.65 -3.40 -12.01
N GLU A 148 14.84 -2.74 -13.15
CA GLU A 148 14.59 -3.33 -14.47
C GLU A 148 15.46 -4.56 -14.76
N LYS A 149 16.69 -4.61 -14.24
CA LYS A 149 17.61 -5.75 -14.42
C LYS A 149 17.19 -6.99 -13.63
N VAL A 150 16.45 -6.83 -12.53
CA VAL A 150 16.12 -7.94 -11.62
C VAL A 150 14.69 -8.43 -11.75
N ILE A 151 13.78 -7.65 -12.36
CA ILE A 151 12.38 -8.07 -12.53
C ILE A 151 12.15 -8.79 -13.86
N PRO A 152 11.17 -9.70 -13.93
CA PRO A 152 10.74 -10.31 -15.19
C PRO A 152 10.28 -9.28 -16.24
N LEU A 153 10.43 -9.63 -17.51
CA LEU A 153 10.07 -8.76 -18.64
C LEU A 153 8.60 -8.32 -18.59
N GLU A 154 7.69 -9.17 -18.09
CA GLU A 154 6.26 -8.88 -18.07
C GLU A 154 5.86 -7.89 -16.97
N CYS A 155 6.72 -7.64 -15.98
CA CYS A 155 6.48 -6.67 -14.92
C CYS A 155 6.66 -5.23 -15.43
N GLY A 156 5.76 -4.35 -15.00
CA GLY A 156 5.82 -2.92 -15.26
C GLY A 156 6.56 -2.17 -14.16
N ILE A 157 6.91 -0.92 -14.44
CA ILE A 157 7.60 -0.03 -13.49
C ILE A 157 6.89 1.32 -13.49
N TYR A 158 6.48 1.75 -12.29
CA TYR A 158 6.26 3.15 -11.99
C TYR A 158 7.53 3.72 -11.34
N VAL A 159 7.92 4.90 -11.78
CA VAL A 159 8.95 5.69 -11.14
C VAL A 159 8.31 6.84 -10.39
N TYR A 160 8.90 7.21 -9.25
CA TYR A 160 8.60 8.47 -8.58
C TYR A 160 9.83 9.37 -8.49
N GLU A 161 9.54 10.67 -8.52
CA GLU A 161 10.51 11.76 -8.38
C GLU A 161 9.91 12.82 -7.45
N GLU A 162 10.75 13.51 -6.69
CA GLU A 162 10.31 14.66 -5.90
C GLU A 162 10.30 15.92 -6.77
N LYS A 163 9.17 16.64 -6.77
CA LYS A 163 9.04 17.95 -7.41
C LYS A 163 8.17 18.86 -6.57
N ASN A 164 8.71 20.01 -6.17
CA ASN A 164 8.02 20.99 -5.31
C ASN A 164 7.48 20.33 -4.03
N ASP A 165 8.35 19.63 -3.29
CA ASP A 165 8.02 18.93 -2.03
C ASP A 165 6.92 17.85 -2.16
N LYS A 166 6.72 17.30 -3.37
CA LYS A 166 5.70 16.30 -3.66
C LYS A 166 6.26 15.19 -4.54
N LEU A 167 5.87 13.95 -4.23
CA LEU A 167 6.13 12.81 -5.09
C LEU A 167 5.26 12.88 -6.35
N ILE A 168 5.86 12.72 -7.52
CA ILE A 168 5.18 12.62 -8.81
C ILE A 168 5.46 11.25 -9.42
N PHE A 169 4.40 10.53 -9.80
CA PHE A 169 4.51 9.18 -10.36
C PHE A 169 4.35 9.19 -11.88
N LYS A 170 5.18 8.41 -12.57
CA LYS A 170 5.11 8.18 -14.02
C LYS A 170 5.27 6.70 -14.32
N VAL A 171 4.61 6.22 -15.37
CA VAL A 171 4.90 4.89 -15.91
C VAL A 171 6.24 4.98 -16.66
N TYR A 172 7.24 4.23 -16.21
CA TYR A 172 8.50 4.08 -16.92
C TYR A 172 8.44 2.89 -17.89
N LYS A 173 7.87 1.77 -17.43
CA LYS A 173 7.70 0.54 -18.21
C LYS A 173 6.27 0.02 -18.05
N ASN A 174 5.59 -0.20 -19.17
CA ASN A 174 4.27 -0.85 -19.16
C ASN A 174 4.39 -2.36 -18.93
N VAL A 175 3.41 -2.93 -18.26
CA VAL A 175 3.28 -4.40 -18.13
C VAL A 175 3.09 -5.06 -19.49
N GLN A 176 3.60 -6.28 -19.61
CA GLN A 176 3.30 -7.17 -20.73
C GLN A 176 2.40 -8.31 -20.26
N LYS A 177 1.76 -9.00 -21.19
CA LYS A 177 0.87 -10.12 -20.86
C LYS A 177 1.68 -11.24 -20.21
N SER A 178 1.31 -11.60 -18.98
CA SER A 178 1.84 -12.78 -18.29
C SER A 178 0.84 -13.93 -18.36
N GLU A 179 1.32 -15.15 -18.59
CA GLU A 179 0.52 -16.37 -18.49
C GLU A 179 0.82 -17.18 -17.22
N LYS A 180 1.59 -16.61 -16.29
CA LYS A 180 2.10 -17.28 -15.08
C LYS A 180 1.05 -17.52 -13.98
N ILE A 181 -0.20 -17.06 -14.16
CA ILE A 181 -1.27 -17.30 -13.18
C ILE A 181 -1.39 -18.80 -12.87
N ASP A 182 -1.29 -19.13 -11.60
CA ASP A 182 -1.38 -20.46 -11.02
C ASP A 182 -2.75 -20.59 -10.33
N VAL A 183 -3.62 -21.41 -10.93
CA VAL A 183 -5.01 -21.57 -10.46
C VAL A 183 -5.10 -22.26 -9.10
N GLU A 184 -4.20 -23.19 -8.83
CA GLU A 184 -4.19 -23.90 -7.55
C GLU A 184 -3.75 -22.95 -6.44
N TYR A 185 -2.74 -22.14 -6.74
CA TYR A 185 -2.27 -21.12 -5.82
C TYR A 185 -3.32 -20.02 -5.58
N GLN A 186 -4.02 -19.55 -6.61
CA GLN A 186 -5.14 -18.62 -6.41
C GLN A 186 -6.20 -19.21 -5.48
N LEU A 187 -6.64 -20.46 -5.72
CA LEU A 187 -7.66 -21.10 -4.91
C LEU A 187 -7.20 -21.35 -3.47
N SER A 188 -5.92 -21.65 -3.24
CA SER A 188 -5.40 -21.90 -1.89
C SER A 188 -5.39 -20.65 -1.00
N THR A 189 -5.30 -19.44 -1.59
CA THR A 189 -5.40 -18.16 -0.86
C THR A 189 -6.84 -17.73 -0.52
N ILE A 190 -7.85 -18.40 -1.09
CA ILE A 190 -9.25 -18.15 -0.79
C ILE A 190 -9.62 -18.80 0.55
N THR A 191 -10.46 -18.13 1.35
CA THR A 191 -10.94 -18.72 2.61
C THR A 191 -11.75 -19.98 2.34
N LEU A 192 -11.64 -20.97 3.24
CA LEU A 192 -12.40 -22.23 3.10
C LEU A 192 -13.92 -21.97 3.07
N GLU A 193 -14.41 -21.02 3.85
CA GLU A 193 -15.81 -20.60 3.84
C GLU A 193 -16.28 -20.15 2.46
N PHE A 194 -15.47 -19.33 1.76
CA PHE A 194 -15.82 -18.88 0.42
C PHE A 194 -15.74 -20.02 -0.60
N LEU A 195 -14.73 -20.89 -0.51
CA LEU A 195 -14.62 -22.07 -1.37
C LEU A 195 -15.84 -22.99 -1.22
N ARG A 196 -16.26 -23.29 0.02
CA ARG A 196 -17.45 -24.09 0.33
C ARG A 196 -18.73 -23.49 -0.26
N LYS A 197 -18.89 -22.15 -0.20
CA LYS A 197 -19.99 -21.43 -0.86
C LYS A 197 -19.97 -21.60 -2.38
N VAL A 198 -18.79 -21.62 -3.00
CA VAL A 198 -18.64 -21.79 -4.46
C VAL A 198 -19.02 -23.21 -4.90
N VAL A 199 -18.56 -24.23 -4.17
CA VAL A 199 -18.87 -25.64 -4.49
C VAL A 199 -20.24 -26.07 -3.98
N LYS A 200 -20.86 -25.26 -3.11
CA LYS A 200 -22.16 -25.49 -2.46
C LYS A 200 -22.20 -26.71 -1.53
N ASP A 201 -21.10 -26.94 -0.81
CA ASP A 201 -20.98 -28.02 0.17
C ASP A 201 -20.10 -27.56 1.34
N ASN A 202 -20.67 -27.56 2.54
CA ASN A 202 -20.00 -27.10 3.76
C ASN A 202 -19.19 -28.20 4.47
N SER A 203 -19.30 -29.46 4.05
CA SER A 203 -18.57 -30.58 4.65
C SER A 203 -17.14 -30.72 4.11
N LEU A 204 -16.91 -30.30 2.86
CA LEU A 204 -15.66 -30.52 2.14
C LEU A 204 -14.46 -29.81 2.76
N THR A 205 -13.31 -30.47 2.69
CA THR A 205 -12.00 -29.91 3.01
C THR A 205 -11.54 -28.91 1.95
N ARG A 206 -10.47 -28.14 2.25
CA ARG A 206 -9.88 -27.21 1.26
C ARG A 206 -9.41 -27.94 0.01
N GLY A 207 -8.72 -29.08 0.16
CA GLY A 207 -8.20 -29.85 -0.97
C GLY A 207 -9.31 -30.31 -1.92
N GLU A 208 -10.40 -30.85 -1.37
CA GLU A 208 -11.56 -31.28 -2.14
C GLU A 208 -12.22 -30.10 -2.89
N CYS A 209 -12.41 -28.96 -2.21
CA CYS A 209 -12.94 -27.76 -2.86
C CYS A 209 -12.06 -27.28 -4.02
N ILE A 210 -10.74 -27.28 -3.84
CA ILE A 210 -9.76 -26.87 -4.87
C ILE A 210 -9.87 -27.81 -6.07
N GLU A 211 -9.88 -29.13 -5.85
CA GLU A 211 -9.96 -30.12 -6.92
C GLU A 211 -11.29 -30.04 -7.69
N ILE A 212 -12.41 -29.84 -7.00
CA ILE A 212 -13.71 -29.60 -7.65
C ILE A 212 -13.66 -28.34 -8.50
N CYS A 213 -13.12 -27.23 -7.98
CA CYS A 213 -12.99 -25.99 -8.73
C CYS A 213 -12.12 -26.15 -9.98
N LYS A 214 -10.96 -26.82 -9.87
CA LYS A 214 -10.05 -27.10 -11.00
C LYS A 214 -10.70 -27.95 -12.08
N LYS A 215 -11.49 -28.96 -11.71
CA LYS A 215 -12.21 -29.82 -12.67
C LYS A 215 -13.38 -29.10 -13.35
N LYS A 216 -14.07 -28.23 -12.62
CA LYS A 216 -15.31 -27.59 -13.07
C LYS A 216 -15.10 -26.31 -13.87
N TYR A 217 -14.03 -25.57 -13.59
CA TYR A 217 -13.85 -24.21 -14.09
C TYR A 217 -12.55 -24.03 -14.88
N LYS A 218 -12.62 -23.24 -15.95
CA LYS A 218 -11.43 -22.82 -16.71
C LYS A 218 -10.58 -21.85 -15.90
N LYS A 219 -9.29 -21.74 -16.25
CA LYS A 219 -8.33 -20.78 -15.65
C LYS A 219 -8.87 -19.35 -15.57
N SER A 220 -9.48 -18.84 -16.64
CA SER A 220 -10.07 -17.49 -16.67
C SER A 220 -11.25 -17.32 -15.70
N THR A 221 -12.07 -18.36 -15.53
CA THR A 221 -13.18 -18.37 -14.57
C THR A 221 -12.66 -18.39 -13.14
N ILE A 222 -11.62 -19.17 -12.84
CA ILE A 222 -10.97 -19.21 -11.52
C ILE A 222 -10.33 -17.85 -11.19
N ASN A 223 -9.64 -17.23 -12.14
CA ASN A 223 -9.07 -15.90 -11.96
C ASN A 223 -10.16 -14.84 -11.70
N THR A 224 -11.29 -14.93 -12.41
CA THR A 224 -12.46 -14.06 -12.17
C THR A 224 -13.05 -14.29 -10.77
N LEU A 225 -13.12 -15.55 -10.33
CA LEU A 225 -13.57 -15.92 -8.99
C LEU A 225 -12.64 -15.35 -7.91
N TYR A 226 -11.33 -15.46 -8.09
CA TYR A 226 -10.33 -14.90 -7.18
C TYR A 226 -10.49 -13.38 -7.03
N LYS A 227 -10.63 -12.66 -8.14
CA LYS A 227 -10.90 -11.21 -8.14
C LYS A 227 -12.21 -10.85 -7.44
N ARG A 228 -13.26 -11.65 -7.64
CA ARG A 228 -14.54 -11.48 -6.94
C ARG A 228 -14.41 -11.70 -5.44
N TYR A 229 -13.67 -12.72 -5.02
CA TYR A 229 -13.38 -12.98 -3.61
C TYR A 229 -12.67 -11.80 -2.95
N LEU A 230 -11.61 -11.27 -3.59
CA LEU A 230 -10.91 -10.07 -3.09
C LEU A 230 -11.85 -8.88 -2.97
N LYS A 231 -12.69 -8.63 -3.99
CA LYS A 231 -13.72 -7.58 -3.92
C LYS A 231 -14.63 -7.77 -2.71
N ILE A 232 -15.26 -8.92 -2.56
CA ILE A 232 -16.18 -9.19 -1.45
C ILE A 232 -15.49 -9.00 -0.09
N LYS A 233 -14.25 -9.48 0.05
CA LYS A 233 -13.53 -9.47 1.33
C LYS A 233 -13.06 -8.08 1.77
N TYR A 234 -12.75 -7.19 0.83
CA TYR A 234 -12.06 -5.92 1.12
C TYR A 234 -12.83 -4.66 0.70
N SER A 235 -14.01 -4.78 0.06
CA SER A 235 -14.76 -3.59 -0.40
C SER A 235 -15.15 -2.66 0.75
N ASP A 236 -15.66 -3.18 1.86
CA ASP A 236 -16.08 -2.33 2.98
C ASP A 236 -14.90 -1.51 3.53
N ARG A 237 -13.74 -2.15 3.64
CA ARG A 237 -12.50 -1.51 4.10
C ARG A 237 -12.02 -0.40 3.18
N TRP A 238 -12.05 -0.67 1.89
CA TRP A 238 -11.65 0.32 0.89
C TRP A 238 -12.65 1.46 0.78
N ASN A 239 -13.95 1.16 0.78
CA ASN A 239 -15.00 2.16 0.71
C ASN A 239 -14.96 3.06 1.94
N PHE A 240 -14.78 2.51 3.15
CA PHE A 240 -14.58 3.32 4.35
C PHE A 240 -13.44 4.34 4.20
N LEU A 241 -12.26 3.89 3.75
CA LEU A 241 -11.13 4.79 3.54
C LEU A 241 -11.44 5.84 2.46
N LYS A 242 -12.05 5.42 1.34
CA LYS A 242 -12.39 6.31 0.22
C LYS A 242 -13.42 7.36 0.63
N ASP A 243 -14.46 6.99 1.35
CA ASP A 243 -15.54 7.90 1.76
C ASP A 243 -15.09 8.89 2.85
N ASN A 244 -14.02 8.55 3.59
CA ASN A 244 -13.45 9.40 4.64
C ASN A 244 -12.11 10.02 4.24
N ASN A 245 -11.69 9.94 2.97
CA ASN A 245 -10.34 10.33 2.56
C ASN A 245 -9.99 11.79 2.88
N GLU A 246 -10.96 12.71 2.78
CA GLU A 246 -10.76 14.14 3.10
C GLU A 246 -10.56 14.40 4.60
N LYS A 247 -10.92 13.44 5.45
CA LYS A 247 -10.83 13.51 6.91
C LYS A 247 -9.72 12.65 7.48
N ILE A 248 -8.96 11.95 6.63
CA ILE A 248 -7.88 11.06 7.04
C ILE A 248 -6.58 11.63 6.49
N LEU A 249 -5.60 11.80 7.37
CA LEU A 249 -4.26 12.21 7.00
C LEU A 249 -3.53 11.09 6.23
N ASP A 250 -2.78 11.46 5.20
CA ASP A 250 -2.18 10.56 4.21
C ASP A 250 -1.39 9.40 4.86
N ILE A 251 -0.55 9.69 5.85
CA ILE A 251 0.29 8.66 6.50
C ILE A 251 -0.50 7.64 7.32
N ASP A 252 -1.78 7.90 7.61
CA ASP A 252 -2.66 7.06 8.41
C ASP A 252 -3.60 6.17 7.57
N TYR A 253 -3.57 6.26 6.23
CA TYR A 253 -4.46 5.51 5.33
C TYR A 253 -4.47 4.00 5.62
N GLN A 254 -3.29 3.40 5.80
CA GLN A 254 -3.17 1.97 6.05
C GLN A 254 -3.84 1.57 7.38
N TRP A 255 -3.75 2.41 8.41
CA TRP A 255 -4.37 2.14 9.70
C TRP A 255 -5.89 2.19 9.60
N PHE A 256 -6.45 3.21 8.95
CA PHE A 256 -7.90 3.33 8.78
C PHE A 256 -8.47 2.24 7.87
N PHE A 257 -7.75 1.83 6.82
CA PHE A 257 -8.13 0.68 6.00
C PHE A 257 -8.28 -0.60 6.84
N LYS A 258 -7.36 -0.82 7.79
CA LYS A 258 -7.39 -2.03 8.65
C LYS A 258 -8.50 -1.96 9.71
N ASN A 259 -8.70 -0.80 10.32
CA ASN A 259 -9.52 -0.68 11.54
C ASN A 259 -10.95 -0.19 11.30
N ASN A 260 -11.21 0.61 10.26
CA ASN A 260 -12.56 1.10 9.92
C ASN A 260 -13.24 1.85 11.07
N ILE A 261 -12.46 2.64 11.81
CA ILE A 261 -12.94 3.46 12.92
C ILE A 261 -13.06 4.91 12.43
N SER A 262 -14.14 5.60 12.81
CA SER A 262 -14.34 7.02 12.45
C SER A 262 -13.10 7.88 12.79
N PRO A 263 -12.62 8.76 11.87
CA PRO A 263 -11.50 9.65 12.15
C PRO A 263 -11.69 10.52 13.40
N THR A 264 -12.92 10.96 13.67
CA THR A 264 -13.27 11.75 14.86
C THR A 264 -13.06 11.01 16.19
N CYS A 265 -13.02 9.67 16.17
CA CYS A 265 -12.71 8.88 17.36
C CYS A 265 -11.22 8.82 17.66
N ILE A 266 -10.37 9.07 16.64
CA ILE A 266 -8.93 8.84 16.66
C ILE A 266 -8.15 10.15 16.74
N TYR A 267 -8.53 11.16 15.96
CA TYR A 267 -7.90 12.47 16.00
C TYR A 267 -8.51 13.29 17.15
N LYS A 268 -7.90 13.14 18.33
CA LYS A 268 -8.23 13.81 19.60
C LYS A 268 -6.97 14.35 20.27
#